data_AF-A0A0J6CTL5-F1
#
_entry.id   AF-A0A0J6CTL5-F1
#
_cell.length_a   1.000
_cell.length_b   1.000
_cell.length_c   1.000
_cell.angle_alpha   90.00
_cell.angle_beta   90.00
_cell.angle_gamma   90.00
#
_symmetry.space_group_name_H-M   'P 1'
#
loop_
_entity.id
_entity.type
_entity.pdbx_description
1 polymer ?
#
loop_
_entity_poly.entity_id
_entity_poly.type
_entity_poly.pdbx_seq_one_letter_code
_entity_poly.pdbx_strand_id
1 'polypeptide(L)'
;MKVEFEVKAFGQDHVADSEDSFKGLEIGRVKVLSKDTTLGELEEYIKRYYEEVKEQYGTQPEQLAAKVTIRATEKEDRVLYLG
;
A
#
# COMPACT_ATOMS: atom_id res chain seq x y z
N MET A 1 -8.16 10.30 -11.54
CA MET A 1 -7.55 8.96 -11.71
C MET A 1 -7.71 8.22 -10.41
N LYS A 2 -8.32 7.02 -10.41
CA LYS A 2 -8.40 6.19 -9.22
C LYS A 2 -7.08 5.45 -9.02
N VAL A 3 -6.52 5.65 -7.84
CA VAL A 3 -5.26 5.05 -7.41
C VAL A 3 -5.55 4.21 -6.17
N GLU A 4 -5.19 2.94 -6.24
CA GLU A 4 -5.34 1.97 -5.17
C GLU A 4 -3.95 1.70 -4.58
N PHE A 5 -3.82 1.91 -3.28
CA PHE A 5 -2.62 1.62 -2.50
C PHE A 5 -2.90 0.41 -1.63
N GLU A 6 -2.04 -0.60 -1.71
CA GLU A 6 -2.05 -1.77 -0.84
C GLU A 6 -0.72 -1.79 -0.11
N VAL A 7 -0.73 -1.78 1.21
CA VAL A 7 0.48 -1.82 2.03
C VAL A 7 0.41 -3.03 2.95
N LYS A 8 1.47 -3.86 2.89
CA LYS A 8 1.57 -5.14 3.58
C LYS A 8 2.78 -5.16 4.49
N ALA A 9 2.57 -5.57 5.73
CA ALA A 9 3.60 -5.92 6.69
C ALA A 9 3.53 -7.41 7.01
N PHE A 10 4.68 -8.06 7.10
CA PHE A 10 4.78 -9.47 7.45
C PHE A 10 6.05 -9.72 8.28
N GLY A 11 5.97 -10.63 9.25
CA GLY A 11 7.11 -11.06 10.04
C GLY A 11 6.70 -12.05 11.14
N GLN A 12 7.68 -12.57 11.87
CA GLN A 12 7.40 -13.43 13.01
C GLN A 12 6.57 -12.70 14.07
N ASP A 13 5.63 -13.43 14.65
CA ASP A 13 4.86 -13.01 15.81
C ASP A 13 5.44 -13.72 17.03
N HIS A 14 6.01 -12.95 17.96
CA HIS A 14 6.55 -13.50 19.20
C HIS A 14 5.44 -13.62 20.25
N VAL A 15 4.49 -14.52 19.99
CA VAL A 15 3.50 -14.93 20.99
C VAL A 15 4.17 -15.91 21.93
N ALA A 16 4.02 -15.71 23.25
CA ALA A 16 4.82 -16.35 24.29
C ALA A 16 4.82 -17.91 24.31
N ASP A 17 3.98 -18.57 23.51
CA ASP A 17 3.84 -20.04 23.45
C ASP A 17 3.97 -20.61 22.01
N SER A 18 4.48 -19.86 21.05
CA SER A 18 4.61 -20.31 19.64
C SER A 18 5.88 -19.77 18.99
N GLU A 19 6.84 -20.66 18.71
CA GLU A 19 8.09 -20.29 18.01
C GLU A 19 7.91 -20.09 16.49
N ASP A 20 6.78 -20.55 15.92
CA ASP A 20 6.50 -20.55 14.47
C ASP A 20 5.27 -19.73 14.07
N SER A 21 4.87 -18.73 14.88
CA SER A 21 3.78 -17.83 14.51
C SER A 21 4.27 -16.69 13.62
N PHE A 22 3.47 -16.37 12.60
CA PHE A 22 3.71 -15.24 11.72
C PHE A 22 2.51 -14.31 11.74
N LYS A 23 2.78 -13.00 11.77
CA LYS A 23 1.77 -11.95 11.70
C LYS A 23 1.83 -11.28 10.34
N GLY A 24 0.67 -11.20 9.70
CA GLY A 24 0.45 -10.38 8.51
C GLY A 24 -0.49 -9.24 8.83
N LEU A 25 -0.19 -8.04 8.34
CA LEU A 25 -1.09 -6.89 8.38
C LEU A 25 -1.15 -6.27 6.99
N GLU A 26 -2.36 -5.98 6.53
CA GLU A 26 -2.58 -5.34 5.24
C GLU A 26 -3.55 -4.17 5.41
N ILE A 27 -3.22 -3.04 4.77
CA ILE A 27 -4.16 -1.94 4.59
C ILE A 27 -4.35 -1.62 3.11
N GLY A 28 -5.61 -1.41 2.73
CA GLY A 28 -5.99 -0.90 1.41
C GLY A 28 -6.49 0.53 1.51
N ARG A 29 -6.02 1.42 0.62
CA ARG A 29 -6.46 2.82 0.53
C ARG A 29 -6.76 3.16 -0.92
N VAL A 30 -7.86 3.87 -1.14
CA VAL A 30 -8.25 4.33 -2.47
C VAL A 30 -8.27 5.86 -2.46
N LYS A 31 -7.66 6.46 -3.49
CA LYS A 31 -7.67 7.91 -3.70
C LYS A 31 -8.05 8.24 -5.14
N VAL A 32 -8.81 9.32 -5.29
CA VAL A 32 -8.98 9.98 -6.58
C VAL A 32 -7.93 11.09 -6.64
N LEU A 33 -6.94 10.92 -7.52
CA LEU A 33 -5.82 11.85 -7.68
C LEU A 33 -5.87 12.54 -9.05
N SER A 34 -5.18 13.68 -9.15
CA SER A 34 -4.98 14.39 -10.42
C SER A 34 -4.17 13.53 -11.38
N LYS A 35 -4.30 13.79 -12.69
CA LYS A 35 -3.38 13.20 -13.69
C LYS A 35 -1.98 13.81 -13.61
N ASP A 36 -1.85 14.98 -13.02
CA ASP A 36 -0.58 15.66 -12.81
C ASP A 36 0.16 15.16 -11.57
N THR A 37 -0.43 14.23 -10.82
CA THR A 37 0.22 13.64 -9.64
C THR A 37 1.50 12.93 -10.04
N THR A 38 2.59 13.35 -9.42
CA THR A 38 3.94 12.85 -9.66
C THR A 38 4.24 11.58 -8.86
N LEU A 39 5.30 10.85 -9.24
CA LEU A 39 5.77 9.71 -8.46
C LEU A 39 6.19 10.12 -7.04
N GLY A 40 6.82 11.29 -6.87
CA GLY A 40 7.20 11.79 -5.55
C GLY A 40 5.99 12.02 -4.64
N GLU A 41 4.89 12.53 -5.17
CA GLU A 41 3.65 12.66 -4.38
C GLU A 41 3.06 11.29 -4.00
N LEU A 42 3.14 10.28 -4.87
CA LEU A 42 2.74 8.91 -4.55
C LEU A 42 3.61 8.32 -3.42
N GLU A 43 4.92 8.58 -3.43
CA GLU A 43 5.84 8.18 -2.37
C GLU A 43 5.44 8.79 -1.02
N GLU A 44 5.02 10.06 -0.99
CA GLU A 44 4.53 10.71 0.24
C GLU A 44 3.24 10.07 0.78
N TYR A 45 2.37 9.54 -0.09
CA TYR A 45 1.24 8.70 0.36
C TYR A 45 1.72 7.38 0.95
N ILE A 46 2.63 6.69 0.25
CA ILE A 46 3.17 5.40 0.68
C ILE A 46 3.87 5.53 2.04
N LYS A 47 4.70 6.56 2.24
CA LYS A 47 5.40 6.82 3.53
C LYS A 47 4.40 6.92 4.69
N ARG A 48 3.34 7.71 4.52
CA ARG A 48 2.27 7.83 5.53
C ARG A 48 1.57 6.50 5.80
N TYR A 49 1.32 5.70 4.77
CA TYR A 49 0.71 4.37 4.95
C TYR A 49 1.66 3.37 5.60
N TYR A 50 2.97 3.47 5.36
CA TYR A 50 3.96 2.68 6.10
C TYR A 50 3.99 3.03 7.58
N GLU A 51 3.90 4.31 7.94
CA GLU A 51 3.81 4.74 9.35
C GLU A 51 2.54 4.17 10.00
N GLU A 52 1.40 4.31 9.35
CA GLU A 52 0.12 3.74 9.81
C GLU A 52 0.21 2.23 10.04
N VAL A 53 0.80 1.49 9.08
CA VAL A 53 0.97 0.04 9.21
C VAL A 53 1.92 -0.31 10.34
N LYS A 54 3.04 0.42 10.51
CA LYS A 54 3.99 0.17 11.62
C LYS A 54 3.34 0.38 12.98
N GLU A 55 2.57 1.46 13.13
CA GLU A 55 1.82 1.74 14.37
C GLU A 55 0.83 0.61 14.69
N GLN A 56 0.07 0.15 13.70
CA GLN A 56 -0.91 -0.94 13.88
C GLN A 56 -0.26 -2.32 14.06
N TYR A 57 0.88 -2.56 13.41
CA TYR A 57 1.62 -3.82 13.55
C TYR A 57 2.21 -3.94 14.96
N GLY A 58 2.59 -2.82 15.58
CA GLY A 58 3.03 -2.73 16.98
C GLY A 58 4.50 -3.12 17.22
N THR A 59 5.12 -3.78 16.26
CA THR A 59 6.56 -4.10 16.22
C THR A 59 7.13 -3.78 14.84
N GLN A 60 8.45 -3.81 14.69
CA GLN A 60 9.07 -3.64 13.38
C GLN A 60 8.84 -4.92 12.54
N PRO A 61 8.09 -4.86 11.42
CA PRO A 61 7.91 -6.03 10.57
C PRO A 61 9.21 -6.35 9.81
N GLU A 62 9.42 -7.64 9.50
CA GLU A 62 10.55 -8.11 8.69
C GLU A 62 10.43 -7.65 7.24
N GLN A 63 9.20 -7.67 6.72
CA GLN A 63 8.88 -7.24 5.37
C GLN A 63 7.83 -6.15 5.43
N LEU A 64 8.06 -5.10 4.64
CA LEU A 64 7.13 -4.00 4.48
C LEU A 64 7.13 -3.58 3.01
N ALA A 65 5.99 -3.72 2.34
CA ALA A 65 5.87 -3.50 0.91
C ALA A 65 4.59 -2.73 0.57
N ALA A 66 4.66 -1.92 -0.48
CA ALA A 66 3.54 -1.19 -1.04
C ALA A 66 3.34 -1.55 -2.51
N LYS A 67 2.09 -1.73 -2.92
CA LYS A 67 1.66 -1.88 -4.30
C LYS A 67 0.72 -0.73 -4.64
N VAL A 68 1.04 -0.02 -5.71
CA VAL A 68 0.20 1.05 -6.26
C VAL A 68 -0.40 0.58 -7.57
N THR A 69 -1.72 0.64 -7.69
CA THR A 69 -2.45 0.24 -8.89
C THR A 69 -3.19 1.44 -9.45
N ILE A 70 -2.95 1.75 -10.72
CA ILE A 70 -3.68 2.73 -11.52
C ILE A 70 -4.39 1.94 -12.62
N ARG A 71 -5.69 2.13 -12.75
CA ARG A 71 -6.48 1.48 -13.80
C ARG A 71 -6.70 2.43 -14.96
N ALA A 72 -6.47 1.95 -16.18
CA ALA A 72 -6.72 2.68 -17.41
C ALA A 72 -7.31 1.76 -18.46
N THR A 73 -8.03 2.34 -19.42
CA THR A 73 -8.50 1.67 -20.64
C THR A 73 -8.02 2.45 -21.85
N GLU A 74 -7.97 1.79 -23.00
CA GLU A 74 -7.82 2.44 -24.29
C GLU A 74 -9.21 2.75 -24.87
N LYS A 75 -9.34 3.90 -25.53
CA LYS A 75 -10.50 4.25 -26.35
C LYS A 75 -10.07 5.23 -27.44
N GLU A 76 -10.28 4.86 -28.70
CA GLU A 76 -10.01 5.71 -29.87
C GLU A 76 -8.55 6.22 -29.88
N ASP A 77 -7.60 5.31 -29.68
CA ASP A 77 -6.15 5.55 -29.59
C ASP A 77 -5.74 6.48 -28.43
N ARG A 78 -6.59 6.62 -27.42
CA ARG A 78 -6.33 7.43 -26.21
C ARG A 78 -6.41 6.59 -24.95
N VAL A 79 -5.44 6.79 -24.05
CA VAL A 79 -5.47 6.20 -22.72
C VAL A 79 -6.39 7.02 -21.80
N LEU A 80 -7.42 6.37 -21.28
CA LEU A 80 -8.36 6.92 -20.32
C LEU A 80 -8.14 6.28 -18.96
N TYR A 81 -7.69 7.08 -18.00
CA TYR A 81 -7.61 6.65 -16.59
C TYR A 81 -9.00 6.49 -16.00
N LEU A 82 -9.24 5.33 -15.38
CA LEU A 82 -10.51 5.00 -14.72
C LEU A 82 -10.59 5.66 -13.34
N GLY A 83 -11.80 6.00 -12.95
CA GLY A 83 -12.16 6.65 -11.67
C GLY A 83 -12.92 5.70 -10.76
#